data_AF-A0A921CJE6-F1
#
_entry.id   AF-A0A921CJE6-F1
#
_cell.length_a   1.000
_cell.length_b   1.000
_cell.length_c   1.000
_cell.angle_alpha   90.00
_cell.angle_beta   90.00
_cell.angle_gamma   90.00
#
_symmetry.space_group_name_H-M   'P 1'
#
loop_
_entity.id
_entity.type
_entity.pdbx_description
1 polymer ?
#
loop_
_entity_poly.entity_id
_entity_poly.type
_entity_poly.pdbx_seq_one_letter_code
_entity_poly.pdbx_strand_id
1 'polypeptide(L)' 'MNTSAILTEAEHRLHSLSLERLRVANDFLAYLQEREENEATAELLSIPGFEAAFRHAVEQADTGDVVRFEEVRRDV' A
#
# COMPACT_ATOMS: atom_id res chain seq x y z
N MET A 1 -9.86 -10.34 -17.74
CA MET A 1 -11.03 -10.52 -16.86
C MET A 1 -11.31 -9.19 -16.18
N ASN A 2 -12.58 -8.83 -15.93
CA ASN A 2 -12.94 -7.60 -15.21
C ASN A 2 -12.91 -7.87 -13.68
N THR A 3 -12.53 -6.88 -12.86
CA THR A 3 -12.44 -6.96 -11.40
C THR A 3 -13.69 -7.56 -10.76
N SER A 4 -14.88 -7.14 -11.21
CA SER A 4 -16.15 -7.67 -10.69
C SER A 4 -16.30 -9.19 -10.92
N ALA A 5 -15.81 -9.70 -12.04
CA ALA A 5 -15.86 -11.13 -12.34
C ALA A 5 -14.89 -11.93 -11.45
N ILE A 6 -13.69 -11.39 -11.20
CA ILE A 6 -12.68 -12.02 -10.33
C ILE A 6 -13.18 -12.06 -8.88
N LEU A 7 -13.77 -10.97 -8.39
CA LEU A 7 -14.34 -10.90 -7.03
C LEU A 7 -15.45 -11.93 -6.83
N THR A 8 -16.39 -12.01 -7.78
CA THR A 8 -17.49 -12.97 -7.72
C THR A 8 -16.96 -14.41 -7.68
N GLU A 9 -15.94 -14.71 -8.49
CA GLU A 9 -15.33 -16.03 -8.52
C GLU A 9 -14.58 -16.35 -7.21
N ALA A 10 -13.86 -15.39 -6.64
CA ALA A 10 -13.15 -15.53 -5.38
C ALA A 10 -14.12 -15.78 -4.21
N GLU A 11 -15.20 -15.00 -4.10
CA GLU A 11 -16.25 -15.20 -3.10
C GLU A 11 -16.87 -16.58 -3.19
N HIS A 12 -17.23 -17.02 -4.40
CA HIS A 12 -17.78 -18.35 -4.61
C HIS A 12 -16.81 -19.46 -4.16
N ARG A 13 -15.51 -19.31 -4.47
CA ARG A 13 -14.48 -20.26 -4.02
C ARG A 13 -14.39 -20.28 -2.50
N LEU A 14 -14.36 -19.12 -1.83
CA LEU A 14 -14.31 -19.03 -0.37
C LEU A 14 -15.51 -19.69 0.30
N HIS A 15 -16.72 -19.46 -0.22
CA HIS A 15 -17.94 -20.09 0.31
C HIS A 15 -17.98 -21.62 0.15
N SER A 16 -17.23 -22.17 -0.80
CA SER A 16 -17.16 -23.61 -1.05
C SER A 16 -16.17 -24.38 -0.16
N LEU A 17 -15.36 -23.67 0.64
CA LEU A 17 -14.33 -24.27 1.48
C LEU A 17 -14.90 -24.84 2.79
N SER A 18 -14.27 -25.90 3.30
CA SER A 18 -14.47 -26.32 4.69
C SER A 18 -13.90 -25.27 5.65
N LEU A 19 -14.39 -25.23 6.89
CA LEU A 19 -13.93 -24.28 7.90
C LEU A 19 -12.40 -24.25 8.10
N GLU A 20 -11.77 -25.43 8.11
CA GLU A 20 -10.31 -25.55 8.24
C GLU A 20 -9.58 -24.90 7.06
N ARG A 21 -10.06 -25.13 5.83
CA ARG A 21 -9.48 -24.53 4.62
C ARG A 21 -9.77 -23.04 4.52
N LEU A 22 -10.94 -22.60 4.99
CA LEU A 22 -11.31 -21.20 5.03
C LEU A 22 -10.41 -20.40 5.98
N ARG A 23 -9.98 -20.98 7.11
CA ARG A 23 -8.99 -20.36 8.00
C ARG A 23 -7.66 -20.13 7.30
N VAL A 24 -7.14 -21.15 6.61
CA VAL A 24 -5.90 -21.03 5.83
C VAL A 24 -6.04 -19.98 4.72
N ALA A 25 -7.18 -19.94 4.03
CA ALA A 25 -7.45 -18.94 3.00
C ALA A 25 -7.51 -17.52 3.58
N ASN A 26 -8.11 -17.35 4.76
CA ASN A 26 -8.18 -16.07 5.45
C ASN A 26 -6.79 -15.57 5.87
N ASP A 27 -5.94 -16.44 6.42
CA ASP A 27 -4.57 -16.09 6.79
C ASP A 27 -3.75 -15.67 5.55
N PHE A 28 -3.94 -16.36 4.43
CA PHE A 28 -3.27 -16.01 3.17
C PHE A 28 -3.76 -14.69 2.59
N LEU A 29 -5.07 -14.40 2.66
CA LEU A 29 -5.62 -13.11 2.24
C LEU A 29 -5.10 -11.96 3.10
N ALA A 30 -5.00 -12.16 4.42
CA ALA A 30 -4.41 -11.18 5.33
C ALA A 30 -2.94 -10.89 4.98
N TYR A 31 -2.16 -11.93 4.66
CA TYR A 31 -0.80 -11.76 4.18
C TYR A 31 -0.72 -10.99 2.85
N LEU A 32 -1.63 -11.24 1.91
CA LEU A 32 -1.68 -10.48 0.65
C LEU A 32 -2.03 -9.00 0.90
N GLN A 33 -2.95 -8.71 1.82
CA GLN A 33 -3.30 -7.32 2.20
C GLN A 33 -2.10 -6.61 2.83
N GLU A 34 -1.43 -7.26 3.78
CA GLU A 34 -0.21 -6.74 4.39
C GLU A 34 0.88 -6.51 3.34
N ARG A 35 1.02 -7.39 2.34
CA ARG A 35 2.00 -7.23 1.27
C ARG A 35 1.62 -6.18 0.24
N GLU A 36 0.34 -5.99 -0.08
CA GLU A 36 -0.12 -4.94 -0.97
C GLU A 36 0.14 -3.55 -0.34
N GLU A 37 -0.07 -3.43 0.97
CA GLU A 37 0.31 -2.23 1.74
C GLU A 37 1.83 -2.04 1.83
N ASN A 38 2.58 -3.14 1.97
CA ASN A 38 4.03 -3.11 2.13
C ASN A 38 4.83 -3.08 0.82
N GLU A 39 4.34 -3.54 -0.33
CA GLU A 39 5.08 -3.52 -1.60
C GLU A 39 5.35 -2.08 -2.03
N ALA A 40 4.34 -1.19 -1.94
CA ALA A 40 4.52 0.24 -2.20
C ALA A 40 5.54 0.88 -1.24
N THR A 41 5.58 0.45 0.02
CA THR A 41 6.51 0.95 1.05
C THR A 41 7.91 0.36 0.88
N ALA A 42 8.03 -0.91 0.50
CA ALA A 42 9.28 -1.62 0.29
C ALA A 42 10.01 -1.14 -0.97
N GLU A 43 9.28 -0.81 -2.05
CA GLU A 43 9.85 -0.15 -3.22
C GLU A 43 10.48 1.20 -2.84
N LEU A 44 9.79 2.03 -2.06
CA LEU A 44 10.31 3.31 -1.60
C LEU A 44 11.53 3.15 -0.68
N LEU A 45 11.48 2.22 0.27
CA LEU A 45 12.59 1.93 1.19
C LEU A 45 13.79 1.25 0.49
N SER A 46 13.60 0.67 -0.68
CA SER A 46 14.69 0.12 -1.50
C SER A 46 15.52 1.21 -2.18
N ILE A 47 15.01 2.45 -2.27
CA ILE A 47 15.73 3.60 -2.83
C ILE A 47 16.84 4.02 -1.84
N PRO A 48 18.13 3.96 -2.22
CA PRO A 48 19.22 4.34 -1.33
C PRO A 48 19.05 5.76 -0.78
N GLY A 49 19.07 5.89 0.56
CA GLY A 49 18.96 7.17 1.24
C GLY A 49 17.54 7.72 1.39
N PHE A 50 16.52 7.05 0.81
CA PHE A 50 15.13 7.51 0.88
C PHE A 50 14.60 7.60 2.31
N GLU A 51 14.87 6.60 3.16
CA GLU A 51 14.40 6.61 4.55
C GLU A 51 14.94 7.81 5.36
N ALA A 52 16.21 8.18 5.12
CA ALA A 52 16.81 9.35 5.76
C ALA A 52 16.23 10.66 5.21
N ALA A 53 16.05 10.75 3.89
CA ALA A 53 15.44 11.91 3.24
C ALA A 53 13.97 12.09 3.66
N PHE A 54 13.22 11.00 3.78
CA PHE A 54 11.83 11.02 4.23
C PHE A 54 11.71 11.49 5.67
N ARG A 55 12.53 10.95 6.59
CA ARG A 55 12.56 11.42 7.98
C ARG A 55 12.87 12.91 8.09
N HIS A 56 13.85 13.38 7.32
CA HIS A 56 14.18 14.80 7.30
C HIS A 56 13.03 15.66 6.76
N ALA A 57 12.36 15.22 5.69
CA ALA A 57 11.21 15.92 5.14
C ALA A 57 10.02 15.99 6.12
N VAL A 58 9.80 14.95 6.93
CA VAL A 58 8.80 14.96 8.00
C VAL A 58 9.16 15.99 9.08
N GLU A 59 10.42 16.04 9.51
CA GLU A 59 10.90 17.05 10.46
C GLU A 59 10.74 18.49 9.93
N GLN A 60 11.01 18.71 8.65
CA GLN A 60 10.80 20.00 7.99
C GLN A 60 9.32 20.38 7.96
N ALA A 61 8.43 19.44 7.67
CA ALA A 61 6.99 19.67 7.70
C ALA A 61 6.49 20.03 9.12
N ASP A 62 6.94 19.28 10.14
CA ASP A 62 6.55 19.49 11.53
C ASP A 62 7.06 20.83 12.08
N THR A 63 8.23 21.28 11.63
CA THR A 63 8.83 22.56 12.01
C THR A 63 8.35 23.74 11.16
N GLY A 64 7.53 23.49 10.14
CA GLY A 64 7.02 24.52 9.23
C GLY A 64 8.06 25.02 8.22
N ASP A 65 9.18 24.32 8.05
CA ASP A 65 10.19 24.56 7.00
C ASP A 65 9.69 24.01 5.66
N VAL A 66 8.58 24.57 5.18
CA VAL A 66 7.91 24.18 3.95
C VAL A 66 7.57 25.40 3.11
N VAL A 67 7.55 25.22 1.80
CA VAL A 67 7.13 26.25 0.83
C VAL A 67 5.77 25.88 0.27
N ARG A 68 4.90 26.88 0.09
CA ARG A 68 3.58 26.65 -0.50
C ARG A 68 3.74 26.27 -1.97
N PHE A 69 2.92 25.33 -2.43
CA PHE A 69 3.01 24.85 -3.81
C PHE A 69 2.80 25.97 -4.83
N GLU A 70 1.89 26.91 -4.54
CA GLU A 70 1.61 28.08 -5.38
C GLU A 70 2.83 28.98 -5.61
N GLU A 71 3.81 28.94 -4.70
CA GLU A 71 5.02 29.75 -4.76
C GLU A 71 6.15 29.10 -5.58
N VAL A 72 6.06 27.79 -5.84
CA VAL A 72 7.10 27.02 -6.56
C VAL A 72 6.60 26.52 -7.92
N ARG A 73 5.28 26.38 -8.08
CA ARG A 73 4.66 25.95 -9.34
C ARG A 73 4.99 26.95 -10.45
N ARG A 74 5.67 26.48 -11.49
CA ARG A 74 5.85 27.22 -12.75
C ARG A 74 4.67 26.85 -13.66
N ASP A 75 3.96 27.85 -14.16
CA ASP A 75 2.97 27.65 -15.22
C ASP A 75 3.73 27.20 -16.48
N VAL A 76 3.66 25.91 -16.79
CA VAL A 76 4.15 25.30 -18.04
C VAL A 76 2.97 24.85 -18.89
#